data_AF-A0A7S2X1W1-F1
#
_entry.id   AF-A0A7S2X1W1-F1
#
_cell.length_a   1.000
_cell.length_b   1.000
_cell.length_c   1.000
_cell.angle_alpha   90.00
_cell.angle_beta   90.00
_cell.angle_gamma   90.00
#
_symmetry.space_group_name_H-M   'P 1'
#
loop_
_entity.id
_entity.type
_entity.pdbx_description
1 polymer ?
#
loop_
_entity_poly.entity_id
_entity_poly.type
_entity_poly.pdbx_seq_one_letter_code
_entity_poly.pdbx_strand_id
1 'polypeptide(L)'
;ECYDVAVAALPRGVMLSKSTSEDEERTLGPRAASKVFAKLLRLRQACCHPQVGSQGIRALSQSSKPLSMEEILDMMIEKAKVDAEDTLRIVIFCLNGLASIFQLEGSKKDAVLAYREALQYSGNHVQYGIKTDSLQKLHTLHNLSSLLLQGSIAGIAPTLRDSQLGAEAKALKKDYLRNASSRLILANTDFLARKDKVAYSEGQKFGMNWWIEILTQIERDGDSATSRQFLDQIKSRLSDRTAVGTSMHGRNSSSLVHRFDSIGGLKYLLSVELRSIFDAREEAIKELSKLESECQKESPSFIYEVSRC
;
A
#
# COMPACT_ATOMS: atom_id res chain seq x y z
N GLU A 1 -30.42 -33.84 0.55
CA GLU A 1 -29.34 -32.86 0.25
C GLU A 1 -28.35 -32.66 1.40
N CYS A 2 -28.68 -31.99 2.52
CA CYS A 2 -27.70 -31.79 3.60
C CYS A 2 -27.20 -33.10 4.24
N TYR A 3 -28.08 -34.11 4.35
CA TYR A 3 -27.72 -35.44 4.83
C TYR A 3 -26.71 -36.12 3.90
N ASP A 4 -26.94 -36.05 2.59
CA ASP A 4 -26.13 -36.72 1.58
C ASP A 4 -24.74 -36.08 1.46
N VAL A 5 -24.66 -34.75 1.56
CA VAL A 5 -23.40 -34.01 1.61
C VAL A 5 -22.62 -34.32 2.88
N ALA A 6 -23.30 -34.46 4.03
CA ALA A 6 -22.66 -34.83 5.28
C ALA A 6 -22.11 -36.26 5.25
N VAL A 7 -22.84 -37.20 4.64
CA VAL A 7 -22.41 -38.60 4.46
C VAL A 7 -21.23 -38.71 3.50
N ALA A 8 -21.21 -37.91 2.44
CA ALA A 8 -20.10 -37.90 1.47
C ALA A 8 -18.79 -37.31 2.04
N ALA A 9 -18.87 -36.44 3.05
CA ALA A 9 -17.71 -35.82 3.70
C ALA A 9 -17.06 -36.70 4.79
N LEU A 10 -17.68 -37.84 5.13
CA LEU A 10 -17.14 -38.81 6.08
C LEU A 10 -16.09 -39.72 5.40
N PRO A 11 -14.98 -40.06 6.08
CA PRO A 11 -14.01 -41.01 5.56
C PRO A 11 -14.68 -42.35 5.20
N ARG A 12 -14.34 -42.93 4.05
CA ARG A 12 -14.80 -44.27 3.66
C ARG A 12 -14.41 -45.27 4.76
N GLY A 13 -15.38 -45.69 5.55
CA GLY A 13 -15.20 -46.48 6.77
C GLY A 13 -16.17 -46.14 7.91
N VAL A 14 -16.84 -44.98 7.86
CA VAL A 14 -17.89 -44.57 8.83
C VAL A 14 -19.30 -44.84 8.26
N MET A 15 -19.46 -45.89 7.45
CA MET A 15 -20.79 -46.41 7.13
C MET A 15 -21.16 -47.35 8.28
N LEU A 16 -22.13 -46.95 9.09
CA LEU A 16 -22.83 -47.85 10.02
C LEU A 16 -23.58 -48.89 9.16
N SER A 17 -22.88 -49.96 8.80
CA SER A 17 -23.47 -51.08 8.08
C SER A 17 -24.51 -51.76 8.97
N LYS A 18 -25.66 -52.04 8.36
CA LYS A 18 -26.71 -52.88 8.92
C LYS A 18 -26.11 -54.16 9.50
N SER A 19 -26.45 -54.42 10.76
CA SER A 19 -26.10 -55.57 11.59
C SER A 19 -25.82 -56.87 10.84
N THR A 20 -24.58 -57.34 10.91
CA THR A 20 -24.25 -58.77 10.92
C THR A 20 -23.28 -59.01 12.07
N SER A 21 -23.60 -60.05 12.83
CA SER A 21 -22.95 -60.59 14.02
C SER A 21 -21.43 -60.51 14.07
N GLU A 22 -20.93 -60.33 15.30
CA GLU A 22 -19.54 -60.24 15.78
C GLU A 22 -19.02 -58.80 15.92
N ASP A 23 -19.39 -58.21 17.07
CA ASP A 23 -18.91 -56.93 17.59
C ASP A 23 -17.41 -56.98 17.90
N GLU A 24 -16.56 -56.89 16.88
CA GLU A 24 -15.25 -56.29 17.07
C GLU A 24 -15.46 -54.77 17.14
N GLU A 25 -15.49 -54.27 18.36
CA GLU A 25 -15.42 -52.85 18.68
C GLU A 25 -14.15 -52.26 18.04
N ARG A 26 -14.26 -51.83 16.78
CA ARG A 26 -13.20 -51.15 16.02
C ARG A 26 -12.94 -49.81 16.68
N THR A 27 -12.12 -49.85 17.71
CA THR A 27 -11.68 -48.67 18.45
C THR A 27 -11.02 -47.70 17.47
N LEU A 28 -11.55 -46.47 17.41
CA LEU A 28 -10.98 -45.39 16.62
C LEU A 28 -9.55 -45.15 17.12
N GLY A 29 -8.56 -45.47 16.30
CA GLY A 29 -7.16 -45.20 16.62
C GLY A 29 -6.96 -43.70 16.97
N PRO A 30 -6.05 -43.36 17.90
CA PRO A 30 -5.94 -42.02 18.49
C PRO A 30 -5.77 -40.89 17.46
N ARG A 31 -5.14 -41.18 16.31
CA ARG A 31 -5.01 -40.23 15.20
C ARG A 31 -6.32 -39.99 14.44
N ALA A 32 -7.15 -41.02 14.26
CA ALA A 32 -8.46 -40.90 13.62
C ALA A 32 -9.45 -40.20 14.57
N ALA A 33 -9.43 -40.57 15.85
CA ALA A 33 -10.22 -39.92 16.90
C ALA A 33 -9.90 -38.43 17.00
N SER A 34 -8.62 -38.04 17.02
CA SER A 34 -8.20 -36.63 17.04
C SER A 34 -8.72 -35.83 15.85
N LYS A 35 -8.71 -36.40 14.63
CA LYS A 35 -9.27 -35.74 13.43
C LYS A 35 -10.78 -35.53 13.53
N VAL A 36 -11.52 -36.51 14.08
CA VAL A 36 -12.97 -36.42 14.28
C VAL A 36 -13.29 -35.40 15.38
N PHE A 37 -12.61 -35.47 16.52
CA PHE A 37 -12.78 -34.50 17.60
C PHE A 37 -12.43 -33.07 17.19
N ALA A 38 -11.40 -32.87 16.35
CA ALA A 38 -11.10 -31.55 15.81
C ALA A 38 -12.24 -30.99 14.95
N LYS A 39 -12.95 -31.82 14.17
CA LYS A 39 -14.12 -31.41 13.40
C LYS A 39 -15.36 -31.18 14.28
N LEU A 40 -15.60 -32.05 15.26
CA LEU A 40 -16.71 -31.91 16.22
C LEU A 40 -16.54 -30.69 17.14
N LEU A 41 -15.31 -30.39 17.55
CA LEU A 41 -14.98 -29.20 18.30
C LEU A 41 -15.32 -27.94 17.49
N ARG A 42 -14.98 -27.92 16.20
CA ARG A 42 -15.35 -26.81 15.30
C ARG A 42 -16.86 -26.67 15.15
N LEU A 43 -17.59 -27.78 15.01
CA LEU A 43 -19.05 -27.76 14.94
C LEU A 43 -19.65 -27.20 16.24
N ARG A 44 -19.17 -27.67 17.39
CA ARG A 44 -19.58 -27.15 18.71
C ARG A 44 -19.30 -25.66 18.82
N GLN A 45 -18.12 -25.20 18.43
CA GLN A 45 -17.74 -23.79 18.45
C GLN A 45 -18.66 -22.93 17.58
N ALA A 46 -19.01 -23.41 16.37
CA ALA A 46 -19.94 -22.74 15.48
C ALA A 46 -21.37 -22.66 16.04
N CYS A 47 -21.82 -23.68 16.78
CA CYS A 47 -23.12 -23.69 17.45
C CYS A 47 -23.17 -22.80 18.71
N CYS A 48 -22.03 -22.51 19.34
CA CYS A 48 -21.99 -21.73 20.58
C CYS A 48 -21.94 -20.22 20.34
N HIS A 49 -21.07 -19.74 19.43
CA HIS A 49 -21.00 -18.31 19.10
C HIS A 49 -20.26 -18.09 17.76
N PRO A 50 -20.71 -17.17 16.89
CA PRO A 50 -20.07 -16.89 15.60
C PRO A 50 -18.58 -16.53 15.67
N GLN A 51 -18.09 -16.01 16.81
CA GLN A 51 -16.69 -15.65 17.03
C GLN A 51 -15.83 -16.73 17.71
N VAL A 52 -16.46 -17.80 18.22
CA VAL A 52 -15.77 -18.88 18.94
C VAL A 52 -15.19 -19.92 17.96
N GLY A 53 -15.70 -19.98 16.73
CA GLY A 53 -15.08 -20.69 15.61
C GLY A 53 -14.09 -19.79 14.87
N SER A 54 -12.82 -20.18 14.78
CA SER A 54 -11.74 -19.39 14.14
C SER A 54 -11.87 -19.20 12.62
N GLN A 55 -12.98 -19.61 12.00
CA GLN A 55 -13.14 -19.72 10.54
C GLN A 55 -14.33 -18.92 9.97
N GLY A 56 -14.90 -17.98 10.75
CA GLY A 56 -16.05 -17.20 10.32
C GLY A 56 -15.70 -15.75 9.99
N ILE A 57 -15.60 -14.95 11.04
CA ILE A 57 -15.72 -13.48 10.97
C ILE A 57 -14.51 -12.82 11.65
N ARG A 58 -14.25 -13.17 12.91
CA ARG A 58 -13.09 -12.72 13.68
C ARG A 58 -12.87 -13.64 14.87
N ALA A 59 -11.65 -14.13 15.07
CA ALA A 59 -11.35 -14.95 16.24
C ALA A 59 -11.46 -14.12 17.52
N LEU A 60 -12.18 -14.64 18.51
CA LEU A 60 -12.26 -14.01 19.84
C LEU A 60 -10.88 -14.06 20.49
N SER A 61 -10.21 -12.92 20.60
CA SER A 61 -8.97 -12.79 21.39
C SER A 61 -9.32 -12.52 22.86
N GLN A 62 -8.46 -12.94 23.80
CA GLN A 62 -8.70 -12.75 25.24
C GLN A 62 -8.95 -11.28 25.64
N SER A 63 -8.54 -10.30 24.83
CA SER A 63 -8.72 -8.87 25.09
C SER A 63 -9.83 -8.19 24.27
N SER A 64 -10.54 -8.92 23.39
CA SER A 64 -11.59 -8.33 22.55
C SER A 64 -12.98 -8.66 23.08
N LYS A 65 -13.78 -7.63 23.34
CA LYS A 65 -15.21 -7.76 23.65
C LYS A 65 -15.91 -8.60 22.55
N PRO A 66 -16.82 -9.52 22.91
CA PRO A 66 -17.68 -10.18 21.94
C PRO A 66 -18.48 -9.13 21.15
N LEU A 67 -18.59 -9.33 19.84
CA LEU A 67 -19.32 -8.46 18.92
C LEU A 67 -20.82 -8.66 19.16
N SER A 68 -21.59 -7.59 19.03
CA SER A 68 -23.05 -7.64 19.08
C SER A 68 -23.60 -8.40 17.86
N MET A 69 -24.86 -8.82 17.94
CA MET A 69 -25.51 -9.51 16.82
C MET A 69 -25.60 -8.62 15.57
N GLU A 70 -25.79 -7.32 15.76
CA GLU A 70 -25.81 -6.31 14.68
C GLU A 70 -24.42 -6.16 14.05
N GLU A 71 -23.38 -6.04 14.87
CA GLU A 71 -21.98 -5.96 14.38
C GLU A 71 -21.58 -7.24 13.63
N ILE A 72 -22.07 -8.40 14.07
CA ILE A 72 -21.87 -9.68 13.39
C ILE A 72 -22.53 -9.68 12.01
N LEU A 73 -23.78 -9.23 11.92
CA LEU A 73 -24.51 -9.13 10.66
C LEU A 73 -23.78 -8.19 9.69
N ASP A 74 -23.35 -7.01 10.14
CA ASP A 74 -22.65 -6.03 9.30
C ASP A 74 -21.35 -6.61 8.72
N MET A 75 -20.56 -7.33 9.53
CA MET A 75 -19.35 -7.97 9.01
C MET A 75 -19.66 -9.12 8.03
N MET A 76 -20.75 -9.87 8.23
CA MET A 76 -21.15 -10.91 7.28
C MET A 76 -21.58 -10.30 5.94
N ILE A 77 -22.28 -9.16 5.97
CA ILE A 77 -22.66 -8.42 4.76
C ILE A 77 -21.41 -7.91 4.04
N GLU A 78 -20.49 -7.27 4.76
CA GLU A 78 -19.25 -6.76 4.13
C GLU A 78 -18.38 -7.89 3.59
N LYS A 79 -18.29 -9.03 4.28
CA LYS A 79 -17.59 -10.21 3.76
C LYS A 79 -18.24 -10.74 2.48
N ALA A 80 -19.56 -10.93 2.47
CA ALA A 80 -20.29 -11.39 1.30
C ALA A 80 -20.15 -10.44 0.11
N LYS A 81 -20.11 -9.13 0.40
CA LYS A 81 -19.88 -8.09 -0.60
C LYS A 81 -18.47 -8.16 -1.18
N VAL A 82 -17.44 -8.32 -0.36
CA VAL A 82 -16.05 -8.50 -0.84
C VAL A 82 -15.94 -9.77 -1.70
N ASP A 83 -16.52 -10.89 -1.26
CA ASP A 83 -16.52 -12.14 -2.03
C ASP A 83 -17.23 -11.98 -3.39
N ALA A 84 -18.32 -11.20 -3.43
CA ALA A 84 -19.03 -10.88 -4.67
C ALA A 84 -18.21 -9.95 -5.58
N GLU A 85 -17.54 -8.93 -5.03
CA GLU A 85 -16.63 -8.05 -5.77
C GLU A 85 -15.45 -8.83 -6.36
N ASP A 86 -14.89 -9.79 -5.62
CA ASP A 86 -13.80 -10.64 -6.08
C ASP A 86 -14.24 -11.57 -7.22
N THR A 87 -15.42 -12.16 -7.12
CA THR A 87 -16.00 -12.98 -8.19
C THR A 87 -16.27 -12.13 -9.44
N LEU A 88 -16.83 -10.93 -9.26
CA LEU A 88 -17.06 -9.99 -10.35
C LEU A 88 -15.75 -9.58 -11.05
N ARG A 89 -14.67 -9.39 -10.29
CA ARG A 89 -13.34 -9.07 -10.82
C ARG A 89 -12.81 -10.17 -11.74
N ILE A 90 -13.09 -11.43 -11.44
CA ILE A 90 -12.71 -12.58 -12.29
C ILE A 90 -13.54 -12.60 -13.57
N VAL A 91 -14.87 -12.42 -13.46
CA VAL A 91 -15.77 -12.41 -14.63
C VAL A 91 -15.36 -11.32 -15.62
N ILE A 92 -15.14 -10.10 -15.13
CA ILE A 92 -14.75 -8.96 -15.98
C ILE A 92 -13.34 -9.17 -16.56
N PHE A 93 -12.41 -9.71 -15.78
CA PHE A 93 -11.08 -10.09 -16.29
C PHE A 93 -11.18 -11.07 -17.46
N CYS A 94 -11.96 -12.15 -17.31
CA CYS A 94 -12.16 -13.15 -18.35
C CYS A 94 -12.82 -12.56 -19.60
N LEU A 95 -13.85 -11.72 -19.45
CA LEU A 95 -14.52 -11.07 -20.58
C LEU A 95 -13.60 -10.09 -21.32
N ASN A 96 -12.80 -9.30 -20.60
CA ASN A 96 -11.81 -8.41 -21.19
C ASN A 96 -10.70 -9.19 -21.93
N GLY A 97 -10.25 -10.31 -21.35
CA GLY A 97 -9.31 -11.22 -21.99
C GLY A 97 -9.87 -11.84 -23.26
N LEU A 98 -11.10 -12.35 -23.20
CA LEU A 98 -11.79 -12.96 -24.35
C LEU A 98 -11.99 -11.94 -25.48
N ALA A 99 -12.41 -10.72 -25.15
CA ALA A 99 -12.56 -9.64 -26.13
C ALA A 99 -11.22 -9.31 -26.81
N SER A 100 -10.12 -9.34 -26.05
CA SER A 100 -8.77 -9.13 -26.58
C SER A 100 -8.34 -10.26 -27.53
N ILE A 101 -8.69 -11.51 -27.21
CA ILE A 101 -8.44 -12.67 -28.09
C ILE A 101 -9.22 -12.52 -29.40
N PHE A 102 -10.52 -12.20 -29.33
CA PHE A 102 -11.32 -11.96 -30.53
C PHE A 102 -10.79 -10.83 -31.41
N GLN A 103 -10.20 -9.80 -30.79
CA GLN A 103 -9.54 -8.72 -31.52
C GLN A 103 -8.28 -9.20 -32.26
N LEU A 104 -7.50 -10.10 -31.67
CA LEU A 104 -6.33 -10.72 -32.31
C LEU A 104 -6.72 -11.66 -33.45
N GLU A 105 -7.83 -12.39 -33.29
CA GLU A 105 -8.38 -13.30 -34.32
C GLU A 105 -9.09 -12.55 -35.46
N GLY A 106 -9.27 -11.23 -35.34
CA GLY A 106 -9.92 -10.40 -36.35
C GLY A 106 -11.45 -10.38 -36.26
N SER A 107 -12.07 -11.12 -35.33
CA SER A 107 -13.51 -11.06 -35.08
C SER A 107 -13.88 -9.85 -34.23
N LYS A 108 -13.91 -8.66 -34.86
CA LYS A 108 -14.30 -7.40 -34.18
C LYS A 108 -15.72 -7.44 -33.62
N LYS A 109 -16.60 -8.26 -34.19
CA LYS A 109 -18.00 -8.39 -33.74
C LYS A 109 -18.06 -8.99 -32.33
N ASP A 110 -17.42 -10.14 -32.15
CA ASP A 110 -17.46 -10.87 -30.90
C ASP A 110 -16.71 -10.12 -29.79
N ALA A 111 -15.63 -9.40 -30.16
CA ALA A 111 -14.94 -8.50 -29.23
C ALA A 111 -15.86 -7.42 -28.66
N VAL A 112 -16.67 -6.77 -29.51
CA VAL A 112 -17.62 -5.74 -29.06
C VAL A 112 -18.72 -6.33 -28.18
N LEU A 113 -19.22 -7.53 -28.50
CA LEU A 113 -20.21 -8.20 -27.66
C LEU A 113 -19.65 -8.52 -26.28
N ALA A 114 -18.45 -9.09 -26.20
CA ALA A 114 -17.78 -9.41 -24.94
C ALA A 114 -17.52 -8.16 -24.08
N TYR A 115 -17.08 -7.04 -24.69
CA TYR A 115 -16.92 -5.78 -23.94
C TYR A 115 -18.27 -5.18 -23.48
N ARG A 116 -19.32 -5.26 -24.29
CA ARG A 116 -20.66 -4.79 -23.89
C ARG A 116 -21.23 -5.63 -22.76
N GLU A 117 -21.00 -6.94 -22.77
CA GLU A 117 -21.34 -7.85 -21.68
C GLU A 117 -20.59 -7.48 -20.39
N ALA A 118 -19.28 -7.23 -20.47
CA ALA A 118 -18.49 -6.77 -19.32
C ALA A 118 -19.04 -5.46 -18.73
N LEU A 119 -19.45 -4.50 -19.58
CA LEU A 119 -20.10 -3.27 -19.11
C LEU A 119 -21.46 -3.51 -18.46
N GLN A 120 -22.23 -4.47 -18.95
CA GLN A 120 -23.52 -4.84 -18.36
C GLN A 120 -23.33 -5.40 -16.95
N TYR A 121 -22.40 -6.35 -16.76
CA TYR A 121 -22.05 -6.84 -15.42
C TYR A 121 -21.55 -5.73 -14.50
N SER A 122 -20.76 -4.78 -15.02
CA SER A 122 -20.29 -3.64 -14.22
C SER A 122 -21.40 -2.70 -13.74
N GLY A 123 -22.53 -2.64 -14.46
CA GLY A 123 -23.66 -1.75 -14.14
C GLY A 123 -24.74 -2.41 -13.26
N ASN A 124 -25.02 -3.69 -13.47
CA ASN A 124 -26.14 -4.40 -12.84
C ASN A 124 -26.01 -4.49 -11.31
N HIS A 125 -24.79 -4.52 -10.78
CA HIS A 125 -24.54 -4.80 -9.36
C HIS A 125 -24.29 -3.54 -8.52
N VAL A 126 -24.27 -2.35 -9.14
CA VAL A 126 -24.02 -1.06 -8.46
C VAL A 126 -25.08 -0.78 -7.39
N GLN A 127 -26.34 -1.18 -7.64
CA GLN A 127 -27.45 -1.00 -6.70
C GLN A 127 -27.27 -1.76 -5.37
N TYR A 128 -26.47 -2.83 -5.36
CA TYR A 128 -26.18 -3.64 -4.17
C TYR A 128 -24.89 -3.18 -3.47
N GLY A 129 -24.30 -2.07 -3.91
CA GLY A 129 -23.05 -1.55 -3.36
C GLY A 129 -21.80 -2.34 -3.78
N ILE A 130 -21.93 -3.31 -4.69
CA ILE A 130 -20.83 -4.11 -5.23
C ILE A 130 -20.08 -3.26 -6.25
N LYS A 131 -18.81 -2.95 -5.96
CA LYS A 131 -17.99 -2.10 -6.82
C LYS A 131 -17.21 -2.93 -7.82
N THR A 132 -17.17 -2.43 -9.05
CA THR A 132 -16.27 -2.95 -10.08
C THR A 132 -14.89 -2.30 -9.95
N ASP A 133 -13.83 -3.06 -10.24
CA ASP A 133 -12.48 -2.51 -10.36
C ASP A 133 -12.42 -1.40 -11.42
N SER A 134 -11.96 -0.22 -11.00
CA SER A 134 -11.87 0.97 -11.85
C SER A 134 -10.94 0.76 -13.04
N LEU A 135 -9.84 0.01 -12.88
CA LEU A 135 -8.90 -0.23 -13.97
C LEU A 135 -9.45 -1.22 -15.00
N GLN A 136 -10.15 -2.26 -14.54
CA GLN A 136 -10.81 -3.20 -15.45
C GLN A 136 -11.94 -2.51 -16.23
N LYS A 137 -12.73 -1.67 -15.56
CA LYS A 137 -13.75 -0.86 -16.24
C LYS A 137 -13.14 0.12 -17.24
N LEU A 138 -12.01 0.75 -16.88
CA LEU A 138 -11.26 1.63 -17.79
C LEU A 138 -10.79 0.89 -19.05
N HIS A 139 -10.24 -0.32 -18.90
CA HIS A 139 -9.84 -1.18 -20.01
C HIS A 139 -11.03 -1.44 -20.95
N THR A 140 -12.17 -1.89 -20.42
CA THR A 140 -13.37 -2.18 -21.21
C THR A 140 -13.85 -0.94 -21.97
N LEU A 141 -13.99 0.21 -21.29
CA LEU A 141 -14.48 1.46 -21.89
C LEU A 141 -13.53 1.97 -22.98
N HIS A 142 -12.23 1.98 -22.70
CA HIS A 142 -11.22 2.51 -23.62
C HIS A 142 -11.11 1.65 -24.89
N ASN A 143 -11.00 0.32 -24.73
CA ASN A 143 -10.83 -0.59 -25.86
C ASN A 143 -12.10 -0.67 -26.71
N LEU A 144 -13.29 -0.71 -26.07
CA LEU A 144 -14.55 -0.65 -26.81
C LEU A 144 -14.69 0.66 -27.59
N SER A 145 -14.38 1.80 -26.97
CA SER A 145 -14.40 3.10 -27.66
C SER A 145 -13.42 3.13 -28.83
N SER A 146 -12.19 2.64 -28.64
CA SER A 146 -11.17 2.58 -29.69
C SER A 146 -11.61 1.68 -30.85
N LEU A 147 -12.21 0.53 -30.57
CA LEU A 147 -12.71 -0.38 -31.62
C LEU A 147 -13.83 0.24 -32.45
N LEU A 148 -14.76 0.94 -31.81
CA LEU A 148 -15.87 1.60 -32.50
C LEU A 148 -15.41 2.81 -33.33
N LEU A 149 -14.33 3.49 -32.91
CA LEU A 149 -13.73 4.59 -33.67
C LEU A 149 -12.96 4.13 -34.92
N GLN A 150 -12.49 2.89 -34.97
CA GLN A 150 -11.76 2.35 -36.12
C GLN A 150 -12.64 2.09 -37.35
N GLY A 151 -13.97 2.18 -37.23
CA GLY A 151 -14.91 2.08 -38.34
C GLY A 151 -16.21 1.39 -37.97
N SER A 152 -17.23 1.51 -38.83
CA SER A 152 -18.50 0.78 -38.68
C SER A 152 -18.24 -0.72 -38.77
N ILE A 153 -18.59 -1.45 -37.71
CA ILE A 153 -18.46 -2.90 -37.67
C ILE A 153 -19.75 -3.47 -38.28
N ALA A 154 -19.61 -4.15 -39.43
CA ALA A 154 -20.74 -4.81 -40.09
C ALA A 154 -21.47 -5.71 -39.08
N GLY A 155 -22.81 -5.70 -39.06
CA GLY A 155 -23.62 -6.59 -38.22
C GLY A 155 -23.76 -6.20 -36.74
N ILE A 156 -23.19 -5.06 -36.29
CA ILE A 156 -23.46 -4.52 -34.96
C ILE A 156 -24.09 -3.14 -35.08
N ALA A 157 -25.31 -3.00 -34.53
CA ALA A 157 -25.94 -1.71 -34.42
C ALA A 157 -25.24 -0.84 -33.35
N PRO A 158 -25.01 0.46 -33.64
CA PRO A 158 -24.52 1.39 -32.64
C PRO A 158 -25.56 1.54 -31.53
N THR A 159 -25.11 1.63 -30.28
CA THR A 159 -25.98 1.90 -29.12
C THR A 159 -25.87 3.36 -28.70
N LEU A 160 -26.89 3.88 -28.02
CA LEU A 160 -26.89 5.26 -27.50
C LEU A 160 -25.68 5.53 -26.57
N ARG A 161 -25.21 4.50 -25.85
CA ARG A 161 -24.07 4.59 -24.93
C ARG A 161 -22.71 4.71 -25.64
N ASP A 162 -22.61 4.28 -26.89
CA ASP A 162 -21.33 4.21 -27.61
C ASP A 162 -20.66 5.58 -27.73
N SER A 163 -21.45 6.66 -27.77
CA SER A 163 -20.96 8.04 -27.80
C SER A 163 -20.32 8.52 -26.48
N GLN A 164 -20.70 7.93 -25.35
CA GLN A 164 -20.28 8.36 -24.01
C GLN A 164 -19.04 7.61 -23.49
N LEU A 165 -18.74 6.43 -24.05
CA LEU A 165 -17.67 5.54 -23.60
C LEU A 165 -16.30 6.23 -23.48
N GLY A 166 -15.93 7.03 -24.48
CA GLY A 166 -14.65 7.74 -24.49
C GLY A 166 -14.57 8.84 -23.42
N ALA A 167 -15.68 9.52 -23.14
CA ALA A 167 -15.76 10.52 -22.08
C ALA A 167 -15.71 9.87 -20.70
N GLU A 168 -16.44 8.77 -20.51
CA GLU A 168 -16.42 7.97 -19.28
C GLU A 168 -15.02 7.42 -18.98
N ALA A 169 -14.31 6.88 -19.99
CA ALA A 169 -12.95 6.40 -19.82
C ALA A 169 -11.99 7.52 -19.34
N LYS A 170 -12.10 8.72 -19.93
CA LYS A 170 -11.28 9.88 -19.52
C LYS A 170 -11.61 10.33 -18.10
N ALA A 171 -12.88 10.38 -17.74
CA ALA A 171 -13.32 10.72 -16.39
C ALA A 171 -12.78 9.71 -15.36
N LEU A 172 -12.92 8.42 -15.64
CA LEU A 172 -12.45 7.34 -14.77
C LEU A 172 -10.92 7.35 -14.60
N LYS A 173 -10.17 7.62 -15.68
CA LYS A 173 -8.71 7.81 -15.61
C LYS A 173 -8.34 8.99 -14.71
N LYS A 174 -9.04 10.12 -14.83
CA LYS A 174 -8.82 11.31 -13.98
C LYS A 174 -9.10 11.01 -12.51
N ASP A 175 -10.21 10.33 -12.22
CA ASP A 175 -10.59 9.96 -10.86
C ASP A 175 -9.59 8.99 -10.22
N TYR A 176 -9.09 8.02 -11.00
CA TYR A 176 -8.04 7.10 -10.53
C TYR A 176 -6.75 7.83 -10.14
N LEU A 177 -6.31 8.79 -10.96
CA LEU A 177 -5.09 9.58 -10.71
C LEU A 177 -5.25 10.61 -9.59
N ARG A 178 -6.47 11.05 -9.29
CA ARG A 178 -6.78 12.11 -8.32
C ARG A 178 -6.11 11.91 -6.96
N ASN A 179 -6.11 10.68 -6.45
CA ASN A 179 -5.51 10.38 -5.15
C ASN A 179 -3.99 10.57 -5.15
N ALA A 180 -3.31 10.13 -6.22
CA ALA A 180 -1.88 10.31 -6.36
C ALA A 180 -1.54 11.79 -6.56
N SER A 181 -2.26 12.50 -7.43
CA SER A 181 -2.08 13.93 -7.66
C SER A 181 -2.31 14.75 -6.39
N SER A 182 -3.34 14.43 -5.60
CA SER A 182 -3.62 15.11 -4.33
C SER A 182 -2.47 14.96 -3.33
N ARG A 183 -1.95 13.73 -3.17
CA ARG A 183 -0.78 13.48 -2.30
C ARG A 183 0.45 14.25 -2.77
N LEU A 184 0.70 14.30 -4.08
CA LEU A 184 1.80 15.05 -4.66
C LEU A 184 1.67 16.56 -4.37
N ILE A 185 0.48 17.13 -4.56
CA ILE A 185 0.21 18.55 -4.29
C ILE A 185 0.48 18.85 -2.81
N LEU A 186 -0.05 18.04 -1.90
CA LEU A 186 0.16 18.22 -0.45
C LEU A 186 1.65 18.16 -0.08
N ALA A 187 2.37 17.17 -0.58
CA ALA A 187 3.81 17.04 -0.35
C ALA A 187 4.59 18.24 -0.90
N ASN A 188 4.24 18.74 -2.09
CA ASN A 188 4.89 19.91 -2.69
C ASN A 188 4.60 21.18 -1.87
N THR A 189 3.38 21.36 -1.38
CA THR A 189 3.03 22.52 -0.53
C THR A 189 3.78 22.52 0.80
N ASP A 190 3.93 21.35 1.44
CA ASP A 190 4.72 21.23 2.68
C ASP A 190 6.21 21.49 2.41
N PHE A 191 6.74 20.96 1.29
CA PHE A 191 8.11 21.23 0.87
C PHE A 191 8.39 22.72 0.66
N LEU A 192 7.53 23.41 -0.12
CA LEU A 192 7.68 24.84 -0.39
C LEU A 192 7.61 25.66 0.91
N ALA A 193 6.66 25.37 1.80
CA ALA A 193 6.55 26.06 3.08
C ALA A 193 7.81 25.89 3.95
N ARG A 194 8.40 24.69 3.98
CA ARG A 194 9.66 24.43 4.69
C ARG A 194 10.84 25.13 4.03
N LYS A 195 10.92 25.12 2.70
CA LYS A 195 11.96 25.79 1.92
C LYS A 195 11.97 27.30 2.20
N ASP A 196 10.80 27.94 2.19
CA ASP A 196 10.66 29.37 2.45
C ASP A 196 11.03 29.72 3.89
N LYS A 197 10.63 28.88 4.86
CA LYS A 197 11.02 29.06 6.27
C LYS A 197 12.54 29.02 6.48
N VAL A 198 13.22 28.12 5.77
CA VAL A 198 14.69 28.04 5.82
C VAL A 198 15.32 29.27 5.16
N ALA A 199 14.84 29.66 3.97
CA ALA A 199 15.34 30.85 3.27
C ALA A 199 15.17 32.14 4.09
N TYR A 200 14.04 32.31 4.77
CA TYR A 200 13.80 33.42 5.71
C TYR A 200 14.78 33.40 6.89
N SER A 201 15.01 32.21 7.47
CA SER A 201 15.94 32.03 8.59
C SER A 201 17.40 32.24 8.19
N GLU A 202 17.75 31.98 6.93
CA GLU A 202 19.07 32.27 6.34
C GLU A 202 19.23 33.78 6.11
N GLY A 203 18.19 34.47 5.60
CA GLY A 203 18.20 35.92 5.39
C GLY A 203 18.21 36.75 6.68
N GLN A 204 17.72 36.20 7.80
CA GLN A 204 17.70 36.89 9.11
C GLN A 204 19.02 36.79 9.89
N LYS A 205 20.00 35.99 9.48
CA LYS A 205 21.17 35.72 10.33
C LYS A 205 22.38 36.59 10.03
N PHE A 206 22.76 37.34 11.08
CA PHE A 206 24.14 37.56 11.53
C PHE A 206 25.03 36.38 11.12
N GLY A 207 26.17 36.70 10.50
CA GLY A 207 26.98 35.80 9.68
C GLY A 207 27.06 34.34 10.12
N MET A 208 27.12 33.44 9.14
CA MET A 208 27.28 31.97 9.26
C MET A 208 28.43 31.48 10.18
N ASN A 209 29.16 32.41 10.81
CA ASN A 209 30.38 32.23 11.57
C ASN A 209 30.28 32.75 13.01
N TRP A 210 29.11 33.10 13.54
CA TRP A 210 28.96 33.53 14.95
C TRP A 210 29.62 32.55 15.94
N TRP A 211 29.53 31.25 15.64
CA TRP A 211 30.14 30.20 16.43
C TRP A 211 31.67 30.17 16.27
N ILE A 212 32.22 30.56 15.12
CA ILE A 212 33.67 30.71 14.92
C ILE A 212 34.18 31.87 15.77
N GLU A 213 33.46 32.99 15.79
CA GLU A 213 33.80 34.17 16.59
C GLU A 213 33.84 33.85 18.08
N ILE A 214 32.79 33.18 18.59
CA ILE A 214 32.73 32.73 20.00
C ILE A 214 33.85 31.74 20.31
N LEU A 215 34.07 30.72 19.47
CA LEU A 215 35.15 29.77 19.69
C LEU A 215 36.54 30.45 19.59
N THR A 216 36.66 31.56 18.87
CA THR A 216 37.91 32.35 18.80
C THR A 216 38.10 33.23 20.02
N GLN A 217 37.02 33.73 20.62
CA GLN A 217 37.07 34.43 21.90
C GLN A 217 37.41 33.47 23.05
N ILE A 218 36.78 32.29 23.11
CA ILE A 218 37.08 31.26 24.13
C ILE A 218 38.55 30.81 24.06
N GLU A 219 39.09 30.66 22.84
CA GLU A 219 40.49 30.30 22.62
C GLU A 219 41.49 31.42 23.00
N ARG A 220 41.06 32.70 22.93
CA ARG A 220 41.89 33.87 23.27
C ARG A 220 41.85 34.24 24.75
N ASP A 221 40.68 34.18 25.36
CA ASP A 221 40.42 34.71 26.71
C ASP A 221 40.45 33.61 27.78
N GLY A 222 40.39 32.34 27.38
CA GLY A 222 40.28 31.20 28.29
C GLY A 222 41.61 30.55 28.66
N ASP A 223 41.81 30.29 29.95
CA ASP A 223 42.87 29.38 30.41
C ASP A 223 42.70 27.97 29.81
N SER A 224 43.81 27.23 29.71
CA SER A 224 43.83 25.86 29.16
C SER A 224 42.87 24.89 29.88
N ALA A 225 42.55 25.16 31.16
CA ALA A 225 41.58 24.39 31.93
C ALA A 225 40.13 24.67 31.49
N THR A 226 39.77 25.94 31.29
CA THR A 226 38.43 26.38 30.85
C THR A 226 38.13 25.89 29.43
N SER A 227 39.12 25.96 28.53
CA SER A 227 39.00 25.43 27.16
C SER A 227 38.77 23.92 27.15
N ARG A 228 39.45 23.17 28.03
CA ARG A 228 39.25 21.71 28.18
C ARG A 228 37.88 21.36 28.74
N GLN A 229 37.45 22.04 29.80
CA GLN A 229 36.13 21.83 30.39
C GLN A 229 35.00 22.06 29.37
N PHE A 230 35.13 23.08 28.53
CA PHE A 230 34.18 23.35 27.46
C PHE A 230 34.13 22.24 26.40
N LEU A 231 35.30 21.75 25.96
CA LEU A 231 35.39 20.63 25.01
C LEU A 231 34.79 19.34 25.61
N ASP A 232 35.05 19.06 26.89
CA ASP A 232 34.49 17.89 27.58
C ASP A 232 32.97 17.97 27.70
N GLN A 233 32.40 19.16 27.93
CA GLN A 233 30.95 19.36 27.89
C GLN A 233 30.36 19.08 26.50
N ILE A 234 31.01 19.55 25.43
CA ILE A 234 30.58 19.26 24.06
C ILE A 234 30.67 17.75 23.77
N LYS A 235 31.78 17.11 24.14
CA LYS A 235 31.99 15.67 23.96
C LYS A 235 30.96 14.84 24.72
N SER A 236 30.63 15.23 25.96
CA SER A 236 29.55 14.62 26.75
C SER A 236 28.18 14.79 26.09
N ARG A 237 27.81 16.00 25.64
CA ARG A 237 26.53 16.26 24.97
C ARG A 237 26.38 15.52 23.64
N LEU A 238 27.47 15.39 22.88
CA LEU A 238 27.50 14.60 21.64
C LEU A 238 27.33 13.11 21.92
N SER A 239 27.88 12.62 23.03
CA SER A 239 27.77 11.23 23.47
C SER A 239 26.36 10.91 24.01
N ASP A 240 25.77 11.79 24.82
CA ASP A 240 24.43 11.58 25.41
C ASP A 240 23.31 11.49 24.36
N ARG A 241 23.38 12.32 23.31
CA ARG A 241 22.39 12.31 22.22
C ARG A 241 22.41 11.01 21.40
N THR A 242 23.48 10.22 21.47
CA THR A 242 23.56 8.92 20.78
C THR A 242 22.74 7.82 21.47
N ALA A 243 22.49 7.96 22.78
CA ALA A 243 21.76 6.97 23.56
C ALA A 243 20.25 6.99 23.32
N VAL A 244 19.70 8.13 22.85
CA VAL A 244 18.26 8.32 22.65
C VAL A 244 17.90 8.19 21.17
N GLY A 245 18.01 6.97 20.64
CA GLY A 245 17.21 6.39 19.55
C GLY A 245 17.02 7.15 18.22
N THR A 246 17.68 8.29 18.00
CA THR A 246 17.51 9.16 16.84
C THR A 246 18.70 9.06 15.90
N SER A 247 19.15 7.82 15.65
CA SER A 247 20.07 7.54 14.54
C SER A 247 19.27 7.56 13.24
N MET A 248 19.05 8.76 12.71
CA MET A 248 18.92 8.93 11.26
C MET A 248 20.23 8.46 10.64
N HIS A 249 20.12 7.56 9.67
CA HIS A 249 21.23 6.80 9.10
C HIS A 249 22.36 7.73 8.60
N GLY A 250 23.62 7.43 8.93
CA GLY A 250 24.74 7.86 8.09
C GLY A 250 26.10 8.09 8.75
N ARG A 251 26.19 8.71 9.93
CA ARG A 251 27.50 9.00 10.56
C ARG A 251 27.38 8.92 12.07
N ASN A 252 28.02 7.92 12.67
CA ASN A 252 28.06 7.72 14.11
C ASN A 252 28.63 8.98 14.77
N SER A 253 27.83 9.73 15.51
CA SER A 253 28.25 10.92 16.27
C SER A 253 29.30 10.59 17.33
N SER A 254 29.40 9.33 17.76
CA SER A 254 30.54 8.81 18.54
C SER A 254 31.87 8.94 17.78
N SER A 255 31.86 8.81 16.45
CA SER A 255 33.06 9.04 15.62
C SER A 255 33.43 10.52 15.49
N LEU A 256 32.50 11.46 15.71
CA LEU A 256 32.79 12.90 15.69
C LEU A 256 33.51 13.34 16.96
N VAL A 257 33.15 12.74 18.11
CA VAL A 257 33.78 13.00 19.42
C VAL A 257 35.30 12.74 19.40
N HIS A 258 35.75 11.77 18.61
CA HIS A 258 37.16 11.40 18.47
C HIS A 258 37.92 12.19 17.40
N ARG A 259 37.26 13.05 16.62
CA ARG A 259 37.87 13.81 15.50
C ARG A 259 38.42 15.17 15.90
N PHE A 260 38.25 15.59 17.15
CA PHE A 260 38.76 16.86 17.65
C PHE A 260 39.23 16.75 19.10
N ASP A 261 40.38 17.35 19.39
CA ASP A 261 40.96 17.46 20.73
C ASP A 261 41.30 18.90 21.13
N SER A 262 41.08 19.85 20.23
CA SER A 262 41.31 21.27 20.45
C SER A 262 40.14 22.10 19.91
N ILE A 263 40.03 23.35 20.36
CA ILE A 263 39.05 24.30 19.86
C ILE A 263 39.26 24.56 18.36
N GLY A 264 40.51 24.65 17.90
CA GLY A 264 40.84 24.72 16.47
C GLY A 264 40.37 23.49 15.67
N GLY A 265 40.53 22.28 16.23
CA GLY A 265 40.03 21.05 15.62
C GLY A 265 38.50 21.00 15.56
N LEU A 266 37.83 21.46 16.62
CA LEU A 266 36.37 21.60 16.65
C LEU A 266 35.89 22.62 15.60
N LYS A 267 36.60 23.74 15.44
CA LYS A 267 36.27 24.74 14.41
C LYS A 267 36.31 24.13 13.02
N TYR A 268 37.40 23.45 12.69
CA TYR A 268 37.57 22.78 11.42
C TYR A 268 36.49 21.71 11.19
N LEU A 269 36.24 20.86 12.18
CA LEU A 269 35.25 19.80 12.07
C LEU A 269 33.83 20.37 11.81
N LEU A 270 33.42 21.39 12.57
CA LEU A 270 32.12 22.03 12.37
C LEU A 270 32.02 22.71 11.00
N SER A 271 33.08 23.38 10.54
CA SER A 271 33.11 23.97 9.20
C SER A 271 32.92 22.91 8.10
N VAL A 272 33.60 21.77 8.20
CA VAL A 272 33.52 20.69 7.21
C VAL A 272 32.14 20.04 7.23
N GLU A 273 31.62 19.69 8.41
CA GLU A 273 30.31 19.01 8.53
C GLU A 273 29.16 19.94 8.13
N LEU A 274 29.18 21.21 8.55
CA LEU A 274 28.18 22.19 8.12
C LEU A 274 28.21 22.37 6.60
N ARG A 275 29.40 22.51 6.01
CA ARG A 275 29.54 22.60 4.55
C ARG A 275 29.00 21.37 3.85
N SER A 276 29.32 20.17 4.32
CA SER A 276 28.78 18.92 3.75
C SER A 276 27.26 18.85 3.82
N ILE A 277 26.65 19.36 4.88
CA ILE A 277 25.17 19.42 5.02
C ILE A 277 24.57 20.42 4.03
N PHE A 278 25.19 21.60 3.86
CA PHE A 278 24.74 22.60 2.90
C PHE A 278 24.87 22.10 1.46
N ASP A 279 26.01 21.51 1.10
CA ASP A 279 26.27 20.94 -0.23
C ASP A 279 25.26 19.82 -0.54
N ALA A 280 25.03 18.90 0.40
CA ALA A 280 24.04 17.82 0.23
C ALA A 280 22.60 18.36 0.11
N ARG A 281 22.25 19.42 0.85
CA ARG A 281 20.95 20.09 0.71
C ARG A 281 20.81 20.72 -0.67
N GLU A 282 21.83 21.41 -1.16
CA GLU A 282 21.80 22.07 -2.47
C GLU A 282 21.64 21.05 -3.60
N GLU A 283 22.39 19.95 -3.55
CA GLU A 283 22.28 18.84 -4.49
C GLU A 283 20.88 18.22 -4.47
N ALA A 284 20.34 17.94 -3.27
CA ALA A 284 18.99 17.39 -3.14
C ALA A 284 17.91 18.32 -3.69
N ILE A 285 18.01 19.64 -3.45
CA ILE A 285 17.07 20.63 -3.99
C ILE A 285 17.17 20.68 -5.52
N LYS A 286 18.39 20.63 -6.07
CA LYS A 286 18.62 20.64 -7.52
C LYS A 286 17.98 19.43 -8.20
N GLU A 287 18.16 18.23 -7.64
CA GLU A 287 17.53 17.01 -8.16
C GLU A 287 16.01 17.06 -8.02
N LEU A 288 15.47 17.57 -6.90
CA LEU A 288 14.02 17.77 -6.75
C LEU A 288 13.44 18.72 -7.81
N SER A 289 14.10 19.84 -8.10
CA SER A 289 13.66 20.77 -9.14
C SER A 289 13.75 20.16 -10.54
N LYS A 290 14.75 19.31 -10.80
CA LYS A 290 14.83 18.54 -12.04
C LYS A 290 13.64 17.58 -12.17
N LEU A 291 13.33 16.81 -11.13
CA LEU A 291 12.18 15.91 -11.10
C LEU A 291 10.86 16.65 -11.28
N GLU A 292 10.70 17.81 -10.67
CA GLU A 292 9.50 18.66 -10.86
C GLU A 292 9.34 19.06 -12.33
N SER A 293 10.44 19.46 -12.98
CA SER A 293 10.41 19.85 -14.40
C SER A 293 10.08 18.68 -15.34
N GLU A 294 10.55 17.47 -15.02
CA GLU A 294 10.23 16.26 -15.79
C GLU A 294 8.78 15.82 -15.57
N CYS A 295 8.26 15.94 -14.34
CA CYS A 295 6.85 15.68 -14.03
C CYS A 295 5.90 16.61 -14.80
N GLN A 296 6.26 17.88 -15.00
CA GLN A 296 5.42 18.83 -15.75
C GLN A 296 5.41 18.58 -17.26
N LYS A 297 6.49 18.02 -17.81
CA LYS A 297 6.60 17.73 -19.25
C LYS A 297 5.92 16.42 -19.66
N GLU A 298 5.65 15.53 -18.71
CA GLU A 298 5.13 14.17 -18.96
C GLU A 298 5.92 13.41 -20.05
N SER A 299 7.26 13.53 -20.05
CA SER A 299 8.09 12.96 -21.11
C SER A 299 7.95 11.42 -21.17
N PRO A 300 7.60 10.82 -22.34
CA PRO A 300 7.50 9.38 -22.48
C PRO A 300 8.81 8.63 -22.18
N SER A 301 9.97 9.26 -22.44
CA SER A 301 11.28 8.66 -22.17
C SER A 301 11.52 8.49 -20.67
N PHE A 302 11.16 9.51 -19.88
CA PHE A 302 11.32 9.47 -18.43
C PHE A 302 10.41 8.42 -17.78
N ILE A 303 9.15 8.32 -18.23
CA ILE A 303 8.23 7.27 -17.77
C ILE A 303 8.79 5.88 -18.08
N TYR A 304 9.36 5.71 -19.27
CA TYR A 304 9.97 4.44 -19.67
C TYR A 304 11.20 4.08 -18.82
N GLU A 305 12.10 5.03 -18.56
CA GLU A 305 13.26 4.84 -17.70
C GLU A 305 12.85 4.43 -16.28
N VAL A 306 11.90 5.16 -15.68
CA VAL A 306 11.39 4.85 -14.33
C VAL A 306 10.72 3.48 -14.27
N SER A 307 10.07 3.02 -15.36
CA SER A 307 9.44 1.69 -15.39
C SER A 307 10.43 0.51 -15.40
N ARG A 308 11.71 0.76 -15.70
CA ARG A 308 12.77 -0.26 -15.81
C ARG A 308 13.73 -0.29 -14.61
N CYS A 309 13.73 0.76 -13.80
CA CYS A 309 14.50 0.84 -12.57
C CYS A 309 13.81 0.07 -11.44
#